data_AF-A0A7S3M6K2-F1
#
_entry.id   AF-A0A7S3M6K2-F1
#
_cell.length_a   1.000
_cell.length_b   1.000
_cell.length_c   1.000
_cell.angle_alpha   90.00
_cell.angle_beta   90.00
_cell.angle_gamma   90.00
#
_symmetry.space_group_name_H-M   'P 1'
#
loop_
_entity.id
_entity.type
_entity.pdbx_description
1 polymer ?
#
loop_
_entity_poly.entity_id
_entity_poly.type
_entity_poly.pdbx_seq_one_letter_code
_entity_poly.pdbx_strand_id
1 'polypeptide(L)'
;TKNKFDRNLVETQWDSEGTSIASFARGRAYVFYSAPSSQEIKIFSSERLYYGQFALQYYHEGVNLTTRPVLFNTSESSLRNALLELSTIDDVMVSLSSAVTAEGFEYSWTVTFLTDWQDEPGLLVPIYYRNGCPHCLPFNSLVEKNQSDPLTKLVYMRSRVVTERTSLQQIQALSANDRRNGDRFGAAVALDGNQIVVGAPYSATMTTTTWNFEAGHLLGWHRTG
;
A
#
# COMPACT_ATOMS: atom_id res chain seq x y z
N THR A 1 -26.36 16.37 -2.64
CA THR A 1 -25.48 17.54 -2.78
C THR A 1 -24.07 17.03 -3.01
N LYS A 2 -23.50 17.23 -4.21
CA LYS A 2 -22.17 16.73 -4.62
C LYS A 2 -21.05 17.51 -3.93
N ASN A 3 -20.03 16.81 -3.40
CA ASN A 3 -18.77 17.42 -2.97
C ASN A 3 -17.75 17.42 -4.14
N LYS A 4 -16.83 18.40 -4.15
CA LYS A 4 -16.06 18.87 -5.30
C LYS A 4 -14.80 18.05 -5.65
N PHE A 5 -14.54 16.92 -4.98
CA PHE A 5 -13.25 16.24 -5.08
C PHE A 5 -13.32 14.71 -5.09
N ASP A 6 -14.21 14.15 -5.92
CA ASP A 6 -14.26 12.76 -6.44
C ASP A 6 -13.17 11.77 -5.91
N ARG A 7 -13.18 11.52 -4.60
CA ARG A 7 -12.31 10.60 -3.88
C ARG A 7 -13.19 9.93 -2.85
N ASN A 8 -13.34 8.61 -2.96
CA ASN A 8 -14.03 7.77 -2.00
C ASN A 8 -13.27 7.81 -0.66
N LEU A 9 -13.56 8.80 0.17
CA LEU A 9 -13.17 8.77 1.58
C LEU A 9 -14.18 7.87 2.29
N VAL A 10 -13.70 6.74 2.79
CA VAL A 10 -14.48 5.87 3.69
C VAL A 10 -14.47 6.52 5.07
N GLU A 11 -15.60 7.09 5.48
CA GLU A 11 -15.79 7.62 6.82
C GLU A 11 -16.28 6.48 7.74
N THR A 12 -15.36 5.84 8.45
CA THR A 12 -15.72 4.90 9.52
C THR A 12 -15.81 5.62 10.85
N GLN A 13 -17.03 5.82 11.34
CA GLN A 13 -17.30 6.38 12.66
C GLN A 13 -17.28 5.25 13.71
N TRP A 14 -16.25 5.23 14.56
CA TRP A 14 -16.19 4.35 15.72
C TRP A 14 -16.62 5.13 16.96
N ASP A 15 -17.77 4.76 17.51
CA ASP A 15 -18.22 5.29 18.79
C ASP A 15 -17.41 4.65 19.93
N SER A 16 -16.58 5.46 20.60
CA SER A 16 -15.80 5.06 21.77
C SER A 16 -16.45 5.51 23.09
N GLU A 17 -17.69 6.00 23.04
CA GLU A 17 -18.46 6.46 24.20
C GLU A 17 -18.96 5.27 25.01
N GLY A 18 -18.13 4.77 25.93
CA GLY A 18 -18.56 3.84 26.97
C GLY A 18 -19.69 4.42 27.85
N THR A 19 -20.44 3.56 28.54
CA THR A 19 -21.67 3.89 29.31
C THR A 19 -21.46 4.74 30.59
N SER A 20 -20.26 5.32 30.79
CA SER A 20 -19.92 6.12 31.95
C SER A 20 -19.13 7.35 31.51
N ILE A 21 -19.82 8.48 31.37
CA ILE A 21 -19.21 9.81 31.20
C ILE A 21 -18.54 10.24 32.51
N ALA A 22 -17.34 9.72 32.76
CA ALA A 22 -16.43 10.31 33.72
C ALA A 22 -15.93 11.65 33.14
N SER A 23 -16.69 12.72 33.43
CA SER A 23 -16.22 14.11 33.51
C SER A 23 -15.32 14.64 32.38
N PHE A 24 -15.87 15.48 31.50
CA PHE A 24 -15.18 16.54 30.74
C PHE A 24 -13.69 16.30 30.39
N ALA A 25 -13.39 15.24 29.64
CA ALA A 25 -12.03 14.98 29.20
C ALA A 25 -11.55 16.07 28.21
N ARG A 26 -10.26 16.40 28.26
CA ARG A 26 -9.64 17.42 27.39
C ARG A 26 -9.39 16.96 25.96
N GLY A 27 -9.75 15.71 25.63
CA GLY A 27 -9.56 15.14 24.30
C GLY A 27 -8.10 14.93 23.88
N ARG A 28 -7.85 13.90 23.09
CA ARG A 28 -6.55 13.57 22.47
C ARG A 28 -6.81 12.94 21.11
N ALA A 29 -5.97 13.25 20.13
CA ALA A 29 -5.91 12.50 18.88
C ALA A 29 -4.65 11.62 18.90
N TYR A 30 -4.74 10.42 18.35
CA TYR A 30 -3.64 9.47 18.32
C TYR A 30 -3.29 9.13 16.89
N VAL A 31 -1.99 9.13 16.58
CA VAL A 31 -1.45 8.74 15.28
C VAL A 31 -0.87 7.35 15.42
N PHE A 32 -1.39 6.41 14.64
CA PHE A 32 -0.89 5.05 14.55
C PHE A 32 -0.24 4.82 13.19
N TYR A 33 0.76 3.95 13.16
CA TYR A 33 1.41 3.51 11.94
C TYR A 33 1.58 2.00 11.94
N SER A 34 1.42 1.43 10.76
CA SER A 34 1.68 0.03 10.45
C SER A 34 2.52 0.04 9.19
N ALA A 35 3.67 -0.63 9.23
CA ALA A 35 4.46 -0.82 8.03
C ALA A 35 3.72 -1.78 7.10
N PRO A 36 3.56 -1.44 5.81
CA PRO A 36 2.88 -2.33 4.87
C PRO A 36 3.66 -3.61 4.68
N SER A 37 2.95 -4.71 4.42
CA SER A 37 3.58 -5.96 4.04
C SER A 37 4.14 -5.86 2.62
N SER A 38 5.27 -6.51 2.39
CA SER A 38 5.88 -6.57 1.06
C SER A 38 6.40 -7.96 0.74
N GLN A 39 6.24 -8.36 -0.51
CA GLN A 39 6.67 -9.65 -1.03
C GLN A 39 7.51 -9.44 -2.29
N GLU A 40 8.66 -10.11 -2.35
CA GLU A 40 9.52 -10.10 -3.52
C GLU A 40 9.25 -11.37 -4.34
N ILE A 41 8.98 -11.17 -5.62
CA ILE A 41 8.95 -12.22 -6.61
C ILE A 41 10.22 -12.09 -7.44
N LYS A 42 11.01 -13.16 -7.52
CA LYS A 42 12.29 -13.16 -8.23
C LYS A 42 12.35 -14.30 -9.24
N ILE A 43 12.72 -13.96 -10.46
CA ILE A 43 13.19 -14.90 -11.48
C ILE A 43 14.72 -14.89 -11.46
N PHE A 44 15.31 -16.07 -11.38
CA PHE A 44 16.72 -16.29 -11.62
C PHE A 44 16.90 -17.08 -12.90
N SER A 45 17.88 -16.70 -13.72
CA SER A 45 18.27 -17.41 -14.93
C SER A 45 19.79 -17.36 -15.09
N SER A 46 20.45 -18.48 -15.39
CA SER A 46 21.90 -18.46 -15.68
C SER A 46 22.25 -17.69 -16.97
N GLU A 47 21.27 -17.49 -17.86
CA GLU A 47 21.43 -16.81 -19.15
C GLU A 47 20.42 -15.66 -19.30
N ARG A 48 20.70 -14.74 -20.23
CA ARG A 48 19.79 -13.62 -20.49
C ARG A 48 18.51 -14.14 -21.13
N LEU A 49 17.36 -13.78 -20.57
CA LEU A 49 16.06 -14.13 -21.13
C LEU A 49 15.64 -13.16 -22.23
N TYR A 50 15.01 -13.69 -23.28
CA TYR A 50 14.36 -12.91 -24.36
C TYR A 50 12.85 -13.08 -24.36
N TYR A 51 12.36 -14.23 -23.91
CA TYR A 51 10.94 -14.54 -23.82
C TYR A 51 10.62 -15.30 -22.54
N GLY A 52 9.34 -15.28 -22.17
CA GLY A 52 8.78 -16.07 -21.09
C GLY A 52 7.69 -15.32 -20.36
N GLN A 53 6.75 -16.07 -19.83
CA GLN A 53 5.64 -15.54 -19.05
C GLN A 53 5.52 -16.26 -17.71
N PHE A 54 5.01 -15.51 -16.75
CA PHE A 54 4.58 -16.03 -15.47
C PHE A 54 3.23 -15.41 -15.10
N ALA A 55 2.53 -16.05 -14.18
CA ALA A 55 1.37 -15.48 -13.50
C ALA A 55 1.59 -15.62 -12.00
N LEU A 56 0.83 -14.86 -11.22
CA LEU A 56 0.86 -14.95 -9.77
C LEU A 56 -0.45 -15.54 -9.29
N GLN A 57 -0.35 -16.55 -8.43
CA GLN A 57 -1.47 -17.03 -7.62
C GLN A 57 -1.45 -16.25 -6.31
N TYR A 58 -2.58 -15.65 -5.96
CA TYR A 58 -2.80 -14.96 -4.71
C TYR A 58 -3.70 -15.80 -3.81
N TYR A 59 -3.14 -16.28 -2.71
CA TYR A 59 -3.83 -17.07 -1.70
C TYR A 59 -4.19 -16.15 -0.52
N HIS A 60 -5.47 -15.91 -0.32
CA HIS A 60 -5.99 -15.09 0.77
C HIS A 60 -7.31 -15.65 1.28
N GLU A 61 -7.41 -15.89 2.60
CA GLU A 61 -8.64 -16.38 3.26
C GLU A 61 -9.30 -17.61 2.60
N GLY A 62 -8.49 -18.55 2.12
CA GLY A 62 -8.97 -19.76 1.45
C GLY A 62 -9.44 -19.55 0.00
N VAL A 63 -9.39 -18.32 -0.50
CA VAL A 63 -9.56 -18.00 -1.92
C VAL A 63 -8.20 -18.03 -2.61
N ASN A 64 -8.17 -18.65 -3.79
CA ASN A 64 -7.00 -18.67 -4.66
C ASN A 64 -7.38 -18.06 -6.01
N LEU A 65 -6.84 -16.88 -6.30
CA LEU A 65 -7.03 -16.20 -7.57
C LEU A 65 -5.73 -16.17 -8.35
N THR A 66 -5.81 -16.22 -9.68
CA THR A 66 -4.63 -16.21 -10.56
C THR A 66 -4.68 -14.98 -11.46
N THR A 67 -3.59 -14.23 -11.53
CA THR A 67 -3.49 -13.08 -12.43
C THR A 67 -3.48 -13.53 -13.89
N ARG A 68 -3.75 -12.60 -14.81
CA ARG A 68 -3.37 -12.81 -16.21
C ARG A 68 -1.84 -13.07 -16.34
N PRO A 69 -1.40 -13.87 -17.33
CA PRO A 69 0.03 -14.04 -17.59
C PRO A 69 0.69 -12.72 -18.01
N VAL A 70 1.86 -12.45 -17.44
CA VAL A 70 2.69 -11.28 -17.73
C VAL A 70 4.08 -11.73 -18.20
N LEU A 71 4.76 -10.87 -18.96
CA LEU A 71 6.12 -11.16 -19.45
C LEU A 71 7.15 -11.11 -18.33
N PHE A 72 8.24 -11.87 -18.48
CA PHE A 72 9.38 -11.86 -17.56
C PHE A 72 10.06 -10.48 -17.40
N ASN A 73 9.83 -9.53 -18.31
CA ASN A 73 10.36 -8.18 -18.25
C ASN A 73 9.24 -7.13 -18.13
N THR A 74 8.11 -7.53 -17.55
CA THR A 74 6.94 -6.66 -17.42
C THR A 74 7.24 -5.42 -16.58
N SER A 75 6.67 -4.27 -16.97
CA SER A 75 6.77 -3.02 -16.22
C SER A 75 6.02 -3.09 -14.89
N GLU A 76 6.38 -2.21 -13.96
CA GLU A 76 5.71 -2.07 -12.67
C GLU A 76 4.19 -1.85 -12.84
N SER A 77 3.81 -0.97 -13.77
CA SER A 77 2.41 -0.68 -14.08
C SER A 77 1.65 -1.88 -14.63
N SER A 78 2.30 -2.70 -15.45
CA SER A 78 1.67 -3.86 -16.08
C SER A 78 1.41 -4.97 -15.06
N LEU A 79 2.37 -5.22 -14.15
CA LEU A 79 2.21 -6.16 -13.05
C LEU A 79 1.19 -5.66 -12.03
N ARG A 80 1.25 -4.37 -11.67
CA ARG A 80 0.24 -3.71 -10.81
C ARG A 80 -1.16 -3.95 -11.37
N ASN A 81 -1.39 -3.65 -12.64
CA ASN A 81 -2.70 -3.82 -13.27
C ASN A 81 -3.15 -5.29 -13.27
N ALA A 82 -2.23 -6.25 -13.48
CA ALA A 82 -2.57 -7.68 -13.42
C ALA A 82 -2.97 -8.13 -12.00
N LEU A 83 -2.41 -7.54 -10.96
CA LEU A 83 -2.79 -7.80 -9.57
C LEU A 83 -4.13 -7.14 -9.20
N LEU A 84 -4.37 -5.91 -9.67
CA LEU A 84 -5.61 -5.18 -9.45
C LEU A 84 -6.82 -5.77 -10.20
N GLU A 85 -6.60 -6.66 -11.16
CA GLU A 85 -7.67 -7.47 -11.77
C GLU A 85 -8.22 -8.53 -10.78
N LEU A 86 -7.50 -8.84 -9.70
CA LEU A 86 -7.95 -9.77 -8.67
C LEU A 86 -8.90 -9.06 -7.70
N SER A 87 -10.10 -9.59 -7.49
CA SER A 87 -11.13 -8.97 -6.66
C SER A 87 -10.77 -8.84 -5.17
N THR A 88 -9.75 -9.56 -4.71
CA THR A 88 -9.27 -9.56 -3.32
C THR A 88 -8.15 -8.56 -3.08
N ILE A 89 -7.62 -7.92 -4.13
CA ILE A 89 -6.53 -6.94 -4.02
C ILE A 89 -7.08 -5.57 -4.37
N ASP A 90 -6.99 -4.62 -3.45
CA ASP A 90 -7.54 -3.27 -3.63
C ASP A 90 -6.49 -2.26 -4.10
N ASP A 91 -5.36 -2.10 -3.37
CA ASP A 91 -4.24 -1.29 -3.86
C ASP A 91 -2.87 -1.87 -3.53
N VAL A 92 -1.98 -1.80 -4.51
CA VAL A 92 -0.61 -2.30 -4.44
C VAL A 92 0.35 -1.33 -5.12
N MET A 93 1.54 -1.21 -4.54
CA MET A 93 2.69 -0.59 -5.16
C MET A 93 3.64 -1.71 -5.59
N VAL A 94 4.20 -1.64 -6.80
CA VAL A 94 5.26 -2.59 -7.19
C VAL A 94 6.49 -1.82 -7.65
N SER A 95 7.66 -2.29 -7.23
CA SER A 95 8.96 -1.81 -7.68
C SER A 95 9.71 -2.91 -8.42
N LEU A 96 10.36 -2.54 -9.53
CA LEU A 96 11.14 -3.45 -10.34
C LEU A 96 12.64 -3.27 -10.08
N SER A 97 13.36 -4.37 -9.99
CA SER A 97 14.82 -4.39 -10.01
C SER A 97 15.34 -5.52 -10.87
N SER A 98 16.48 -5.30 -11.51
CA SER A 98 17.19 -6.33 -12.28
C SER A 98 18.67 -6.28 -11.96
N ALA A 99 19.29 -7.44 -11.80
CA ALA A 99 20.72 -7.54 -11.50
C ALA A 99 21.38 -8.53 -12.45
N VAL A 100 22.64 -8.26 -12.78
CA VAL A 100 23.53 -9.23 -13.43
C VAL A 100 24.56 -9.62 -12.37
N THR A 101 24.56 -10.89 -12.01
CA THR A 101 25.45 -11.48 -11.02
C THR A 101 26.45 -12.41 -11.71
N ALA A 102 27.46 -12.88 -10.98
CA ALA A 102 28.35 -13.91 -11.48
C ALA A 102 27.62 -15.24 -11.79
N GLU A 103 26.47 -15.47 -11.16
CA GLU A 103 25.67 -16.69 -11.29
C GLU A 103 24.62 -16.60 -12.41
N GLY A 104 24.29 -15.39 -12.88
CA GLY A 104 23.31 -15.17 -13.93
C GLY A 104 22.56 -13.84 -13.84
N PHE A 105 21.37 -13.81 -14.43
CA PHE A 105 20.46 -12.68 -14.52
C PHE A 105 19.32 -12.84 -13.51
N GLU A 106 19.08 -11.79 -12.74
CA GLU A 106 17.96 -11.70 -11.80
C GLU A 106 16.96 -10.64 -12.27
N TYR A 107 15.68 -10.98 -12.20
CA TYR A 107 14.56 -10.07 -12.42
C TYR A 107 13.66 -10.15 -11.19
N SER A 108 13.48 -9.03 -10.49
CA SER A 108 12.73 -9.00 -9.24
C SER A 108 11.64 -7.93 -9.28
N TRP A 109 10.49 -8.27 -8.72
CA TRP A 109 9.40 -7.34 -8.44
C TRP A 109 9.10 -7.41 -6.96
N THR A 110 9.15 -6.27 -6.28
CA THR A 110 8.68 -6.17 -4.90
C THR A 110 7.28 -5.59 -4.92
N VAL A 111 6.30 -6.35 -4.45
CA VAL A 111 4.90 -5.94 -4.32
C VAL A 111 4.66 -5.55 -2.87
N THR A 112 4.16 -4.34 -2.65
CA THR A 112 3.81 -3.79 -1.35
C THR A 112 2.30 -3.56 -1.29
N PHE A 113 1.64 -4.15 -0.31
CA PHE A 113 0.18 -4.05 -0.13
C PHE A 113 -0.17 -2.82 0.70
N LEU A 114 -1.04 -1.95 0.20
CA LEU A 114 -1.31 -0.63 0.81
C LEU A 114 -2.59 -0.58 1.63
N THR A 115 -3.56 -1.47 1.40
CA THR A 115 -4.92 -1.36 1.96
C THR A 115 -5.35 -2.51 2.87
N ASP A 116 -4.46 -3.46 3.18
CA ASP A 116 -4.74 -4.60 4.07
C ASP A 116 -4.65 -4.21 5.56
N TRP A 117 -5.45 -3.23 5.99
CA TRP A 117 -5.41 -2.72 7.38
C TRP A 117 -6.06 -3.65 8.40
N GLN A 118 -6.95 -4.55 7.96
CA GLN A 118 -7.69 -5.46 8.86
C GLN A 118 -7.25 -6.93 8.72
N ASP A 119 -6.76 -7.34 7.54
CA ASP A 119 -6.51 -8.75 7.24
C ASP A 119 -5.02 -9.08 7.17
N GLU A 120 -4.68 -10.36 7.35
CA GLU A 120 -3.31 -10.84 7.10
C GLU A 120 -3.03 -10.82 5.59
N PRO A 121 -1.89 -10.28 5.14
CA PRO A 121 -1.60 -10.18 3.72
C PRO A 121 -1.53 -11.57 3.08
N GLY A 122 -2.24 -11.74 1.97
CA GLY A 122 -2.26 -13.02 1.26
C GLY A 122 -0.90 -13.37 0.64
N LEU A 123 -0.66 -14.64 0.33
CA LEU A 123 0.62 -15.10 -0.22
C LEU A 123 0.61 -15.05 -1.75
N LEU A 124 1.62 -14.42 -2.34
CA LEU A 124 1.88 -14.49 -3.77
C LEU A 124 2.77 -15.69 -4.10
N VAL A 125 2.28 -16.58 -4.96
CA VAL A 125 3.01 -17.75 -5.43
C VAL A 125 3.18 -17.65 -6.95
N PRO A 126 4.42 -17.59 -7.46
CA PRO A 126 4.64 -17.54 -8.90
C PRO A 126 4.35 -18.88 -9.54
N ILE A 127 3.57 -18.84 -10.63
CA ILE A 127 3.33 -19.98 -11.51
C ILE A 127 3.84 -19.65 -12.91
N TYR A 128 4.36 -20.66 -13.60
CA TYR A 128 4.94 -20.51 -14.93
C TYR A 128 4.81 -21.81 -15.72
N TYR A 129 5.34 -21.84 -16.95
CA TYR A 129 5.29 -23.03 -17.79
C TYR A 129 5.85 -24.26 -17.06
N ARG A 130 5.05 -25.34 -17.00
CA ARG A 130 5.32 -26.59 -16.23
C ARG A 130 5.35 -26.45 -14.70
N ASN A 131 5.00 -25.29 -14.16
CA ASN A 131 4.80 -25.07 -12.73
C ASN A 131 3.49 -24.30 -12.50
N GLY A 132 2.35 -24.95 -12.71
CA GLY A 132 1.02 -24.37 -12.43
C GLY A 132 0.41 -23.51 -13.55
N CYS A 133 1.17 -23.09 -14.57
CA CYS A 133 0.63 -22.32 -15.70
C CYS A 133 0.89 -23.00 -17.06
N PRO A 134 0.01 -23.89 -17.55
CA PRO A 134 0.21 -24.58 -18.83
C PRO A 134 0.13 -23.65 -20.04
N HIS A 135 -0.56 -22.51 -19.91
CA HIS A 135 -0.78 -21.55 -21.00
C HIS A 135 0.27 -20.44 -21.04
N CYS A 136 1.15 -20.36 -20.03
CA CYS A 136 2.24 -19.41 -20.02
C CYS A 136 3.28 -19.78 -21.08
N LEU A 137 3.81 -18.78 -21.78
CA LEU A 137 4.94 -18.97 -22.66
C LEU A 137 6.18 -19.43 -21.86
N PRO A 138 6.91 -20.47 -22.29
CA PRO A 138 8.11 -20.93 -21.61
C PRO A 138 9.21 -19.87 -21.63
N PHE A 139 10.02 -19.84 -20.58
CA PHE A 139 11.23 -19.02 -20.54
C PHE A 139 12.26 -19.51 -21.56
N ASN A 140 12.87 -18.57 -22.28
CA ASN A 140 13.87 -18.87 -23.30
C ASN A 140 14.97 -17.79 -23.36
N SER A 141 16.23 -18.22 -23.47
CA SER A 141 17.42 -17.37 -23.68
C SER A 141 17.85 -17.27 -25.14
N LEU A 142 17.25 -18.05 -26.03
CA LEU A 142 17.51 -18.02 -27.45
C LEU A 142 16.44 -17.21 -28.17
N VAL A 143 16.88 -16.43 -29.15
CA VAL A 143 15.99 -15.68 -30.06
C VAL A 143 15.32 -16.63 -31.07
N GLU A 144 15.96 -17.77 -31.37
CA GLU A 144 15.49 -18.74 -32.36
C GLU A 144 14.65 -19.87 -31.73
N LYS A 145 13.46 -20.11 -32.31
CA LYS A 145 12.43 -21.06 -31.84
C LYS A 145 12.80 -22.55 -32.00
N ASN A 146 14.00 -22.88 -32.48
CA ASN A 146 14.27 -24.17 -33.12
C ASN A 146 15.21 -25.09 -32.35
N GLN A 147 15.13 -25.12 -31.01
CA GLN A 147 15.62 -26.28 -30.27
C GLN A 147 14.71 -26.60 -29.09
N SER A 148 14.31 -27.86 -29.06
CA SER A 148 13.29 -28.50 -28.24
C SER A 148 13.68 -28.68 -26.77
N ASP A 149 14.48 -27.77 -26.20
CA ASP A 149 14.80 -27.79 -24.78
C ASP A 149 14.57 -26.40 -24.19
N PRO A 150 13.33 -26.07 -23.77
CA PRO A 150 13.13 -24.86 -22.98
C PRO A 150 14.08 -24.92 -21.78
N LEU A 151 14.69 -23.79 -21.41
CA LEU A 151 15.66 -23.66 -20.30
C LEU A 151 15.07 -23.94 -18.90
N THR A 152 14.11 -24.85 -18.79
CA THR A 152 13.43 -25.25 -17.56
C THR A 152 14.37 -25.67 -16.44
N LYS A 153 15.62 -26.07 -16.76
CA LYS A 153 16.61 -26.49 -15.76
C LYS A 153 17.48 -25.35 -15.21
N LEU A 154 17.49 -24.20 -15.86
CA LEU A 154 18.37 -23.06 -15.55
C LEU A 154 17.61 -21.80 -15.15
N VAL A 155 16.27 -21.82 -15.26
CA VAL A 155 15.37 -20.75 -14.83
C VAL A 155 14.48 -21.24 -13.72
N TYR A 156 14.45 -20.53 -12.60
CA TYR A 156 13.48 -20.77 -11.53
C TYR A 156 12.93 -19.46 -10.99
N MET A 157 11.74 -19.55 -10.41
CA MET A 157 11.05 -18.41 -9.82
C MET A 157 10.74 -18.70 -8.36
N ARG A 158 10.99 -17.72 -7.50
CA ARG A 158 10.67 -17.80 -6.07
C ARG A 158 9.90 -16.57 -5.64
N SER A 159 9.01 -16.73 -4.68
CA SER A 159 8.50 -15.62 -3.88
C SER A 159 9.06 -15.69 -2.46
N ARG A 160 9.24 -14.54 -1.84
CA ARG A 160 9.56 -14.41 -0.41
C ARG A 160 8.84 -13.22 0.18
N VAL A 161 8.40 -13.34 1.42
CA VAL A 161 7.97 -12.18 2.21
C VAL A 161 9.24 -11.42 2.61
N VAL A 162 9.31 -10.13 2.27
CA VAL A 162 10.45 -9.25 2.58
C VAL A 162 10.18 -8.51 3.87
N THR A 163 8.99 -7.93 3.98
CA THR A 163 8.55 -7.22 5.18
C THR A 163 7.20 -7.79 5.59
N GLU A 164 7.12 -8.28 6.82
CA GLU A 164 5.83 -8.60 7.44
C GLU A 164 5.16 -7.32 7.91
N ARG A 165 3.82 -7.33 7.91
CA ARG A 165 3.05 -6.22 8.46
C ARG A 165 3.39 -6.06 9.94
N THR A 166 3.63 -4.84 10.38
CA THR A 166 3.79 -4.55 11.81
C THR A 166 2.44 -4.24 12.45
N SER A 167 2.25 -4.67 13.70
CA SER A 167 1.09 -4.27 14.50
C SER A 167 1.00 -2.74 14.58
N LEU A 168 -0.21 -2.17 14.64
CA LEU A 168 -0.40 -0.73 14.81
C LEU A 168 0.41 -0.22 16.02
N GLN A 169 1.38 0.65 15.74
CA GLN A 169 2.18 1.31 16.77
C GLN A 169 1.72 2.75 16.89
N GLN A 170 1.43 3.17 18.13
CA GLN A 170 1.18 4.58 18.42
C GLN A 170 2.48 5.36 18.24
N ILE A 171 2.56 6.20 17.22
CA ILE A 171 3.72 7.08 17.02
C ILE A 171 3.58 8.31 17.92
N GLN A 172 2.39 8.91 17.95
CA GLN A 172 2.20 10.20 18.56
C GLN A 172 0.83 10.34 19.18
N ALA A 173 0.77 11.01 20.34
CA ALA A 173 -0.45 11.57 20.87
C ALA A 173 -0.43 13.08 20.61
N LEU A 174 -1.38 13.55 19.82
CA LEU A 174 -1.59 14.96 19.52
C LEU A 174 -2.51 15.57 20.57
N SER A 175 -2.08 16.71 21.09
CA SER A 175 -2.89 17.53 21.98
C SER A 175 -2.57 18.99 21.83
N ALA A 176 -3.59 19.83 21.80
CA ALA A 176 -3.43 21.27 21.92
C ALA A 176 -3.01 21.65 23.36
N ASN A 177 -2.14 22.65 23.50
CA ASN A 177 -1.68 23.15 24.80
C ASN A 177 -2.78 23.93 25.54
N ASP A 178 -3.65 24.61 24.79
CA ASP A 178 -4.73 25.44 25.31
C ASP A 178 -6.04 24.68 25.58
N ARG A 179 -6.06 23.36 25.34
CA ARG A 179 -7.26 22.51 25.47
C ARG A 179 -7.89 22.61 26.86
N ARG A 180 -9.19 22.86 26.89
CA ARG A 180 -9.99 22.90 28.11
C ARG A 180 -10.91 21.70 28.21
N ASN A 181 -11.34 21.45 29.43
CA ASN A 181 -12.36 20.47 29.74
C ASN A 181 -13.64 20.84 28.97
N GLY A 182 -14.14 19.93 28.13
CA GLY A 182 -15.35 20.16 27.34
C GLY A 182 -15.14 20.65 25.92
N ASP A 183 -13.91 21.02 25.51
CA ASP A 183 -13.61 21.46 24.14
C ASP A 183 -13.86 20.37 23.07
N ARG A 184 -13.90 19.11 23.52
CA ARG A 184 -13.99 17.90 22.70
C ARG A 184 -12.93 17.86 21.59
N PHE A 185 -11.68 18.17 21.95
CA PHE A 185 -10.55 18.03 21.03
C PHE A 185 -10.43 16.57 20.54
N GLY A 186 -10.38 16.38 19.23
CA GLY A 186 -10.42 15.04 18.63
C GLY A 186 -11.82 14.55 18.24
N ALA A 187 -12.85 15.38 18.36
CA ALA A 187 -14.21 15.03 17.92
C ALA A 187 -14.35 14.83 16.40
N ALA A 188 -13.43 15.40 15.61
CA ALA A 188 -13.32 15.17 14.18
C ALA A 188 -11.85 15.23 13.79
N VAL A 189 -11.45 14.43 12.80
CA VAL A 189 -10.09 14.42 12.25
C VAL A 189 -10.18 14.41 10.74
N ALA A 190 -9.43 15.29 10.08
CA ALA A 190 -9.25 15.30 8.64
C ALA A 190 -7.76 15.23 8.31
N LEU A 191 -7.42 14.48 7.28
CA LEU A 191 -6.07 14.26 6.79
C LEU A 191 -6.00 14.70 5.33
N ASP A 192 -5.05 15.56 5.00
CA ASP A 192 -4.72 15.89 3.61
C ASP A 192 -3.20 15.96 3.45
N GLY A 193 -2.63 14.97 2.76
CA GLY A 193 -1.19 14.82 2.60
C GLY A 193 -0.45 14.84 3.93
N ASN A 194 0.35 15.90 4.14
CA ASN A 194 1.16 16.08 5.34
C ASN A 194 0.47 16.90 6.44
N GLN A 195 -0.80 17.27 6.25
CA GLN A 195 -1.56 18.08 7.19
C GLN A 195 -2.62 17.24 7.90
N ILE A 196 -2.65 17.35 9.23
CA ILE A 196 -3.67 16.76 10.09
C ILE A 196 -4.44 17.91 10.73
N VAL A 197 -5.75 17.95 10.51
CA VAL A 197 -6.65 18.92 11.13
C VAL A 197 -7.49 18.17 12.16
N VAL A 198 -7.39 18.60 13.42
CA VAL A 198 -8.13 18.01 14.53
C VAL A 198 -9.16 19.02 15.05
N GLY A 199 -10.42 18.62 15.04
CA GLY A 199 -11.55 19.45 15.46
C GLY A 199 -11.71 19.51 16.98
N ALA A 200 -12.09 20.68 17.48
CA ALA A 200 -12.50 20.94 18.85
C ALA A 200 -13.76 21.84 18.83
N PRO A 201 -14.95 21.26 18.56
CA PRO A 201 -16.16 22.01 18.23
C PRO A 201 -16.71 22.86 19.38
N TYR A 202 -16.32 22.57 20.62
CA TYR A 202 -16.76 23.30 21.81
C TYR A 202 -15.65 24.16 22.43
N SER A 203 -14.52 24.30 21.75
CA SER A 203 -13.45 25.17 22.24
C SER A 203 -13.88 26.63 22.19
N ALA A 204 -13.78 27.30 23.35
CA ALA A 204 -14.11 28.71 23.51
C ALA A 204 -13.04 29.67 22.94
N THR A 205 -11.92 29.14 22.43
CA THR A 205 -10.85 29.94 21.83
C THR A 205 -11.27 30.44 20.45
N MET A 206 -11.35 31.75 20.26
CA MET A 206 -11.68 32.39 18.98
C MET A 206 -10.59 32.15 17.93
N THR A 207 -10.98 31.92 16.68
CA THR A 207 -10.08 31.81 15.53
C THR A 207 -9.33 33.13 15.35
N THR A 208 -8.01 33.13 15.49
CA THR A 208 -7.16 34.28 15.16
C THR A 208 -6.80 34.24 13.68
N THR A 209 -7.20 35.25 12.93
CA THR A 209 -6.68 35.48 11.57
C THR A 209 -5.57 36.52 11.63
N THR A 210 -4.37 36.16 11.20
CA THR A 210 -3.31 37.16 11.02
C THR A 210 -3.46 37.79 9.65
N TRP A 211 -3.92 39.04 9.61
CA TRP A 211 -4.01 39.82 8.38
C TRP A 211 -2.69 40.59 8.20
N ASN A 212 -1.95 40.31 7.11
CA ASN A 212 -0.76 41.10 6.78
C ASN A 212 -1.19 42.38 6.05
N PHE A 213 -1.10 43.52 6.72
CA PHE A 213 -1.50 44.80 6.17
C PHE A 213 -0.56 45.35 5.09
N GLU A 214 0.67 44.83 4.97
CA GLU A 214 1.64 45.24 3.95
C GLU A 214 1.43 44.49 2.62
N ALA A 215 0.94 43.24 2.67
CA ALA A 215 0.80 42.38 1.50
C ALA A 215 -0.66 42.21 0.99
N GLY A 216 -1.66 42.65 1.75
CA GLY A 216 -3.07 42.62 1.34
C GLY A 216 -3.65 41.22 1.06
N HIS A 217 -3.01 40.15 1.57
CA HIS A 217 -3.40 38.77 1.32
C HIS A 217 -3.54 37.97 2.62
N LEU A 218 -4.57 37.12 2.70
CA LEU A 218 -4.79 36.16 3.78
C LEU A 218 -3.75 35.03 3.67
N LEU A 219 -2.77 34.99 4.57
CA LEU A 219 -1.69 33.98 4.55
C LEU A 219 -2.10 32.61 5.12
N GLY A 220 -3.36 32.44 5.53
CA GLY A 220 -3.92 31.15 5.98
C GLY A 220 -4.74 31.27 7.26
N TRP A 221 -5.54 30.24 7.51
CA TRP A 221 -6.18 30.04 8.81
C TRP A 221 -5.20 29.28 9.69
N HIS A 222 -4.59 29.97 10.65
CA HIS A 222 -3.78 29.31 11.66
C HIS A 222 -4.48 29.44 13.01
N ARG A 223 -4.99 28.33 13.53
CA ARG A 223 -5.43 28.21 14.92
C ARG A 223 -4.22 27.72 15.72
N THR A 224 -3.65 28.55 16.57
CA THR A 224 -2.60 28.08 17.47
C THR A 224 -3.20 27.12 18.49
N GLY A 225 -2.60 25.93 18.58
CA GLY A 225 -2.68 24.99 19.69
C GLY A 225 -1.30 24.80 20.30
#